data_AF-A0A7R7YHS8-F1
#
_entry.id   AF-A0A7R7YHS8-F1
#
_cell.length_a   1.000
_cell.length_b   1.000
_cell.length_c   1.000
_cell.angle_alpha   90.00
_cell.angle_beta   90.00
_cell.angle_gamma   90.00
#
_symmetry.space_group_name_H-M   'P 1'
#
loop_
_entity.id
_entity.type
_entity.pdbx_description
1 polymer ?
#
loop_
_entity_poly.entity_id
_entity_poly.type
_entity_poly.pdbx_seq_one_letter_code
_entity_poly.pdbx_strand_id
1 'polypeptide(L)'
;MRLSGVFTMLTEEQKEERRRLARLAAENAQRVLKHGDRLRVTKCPGTKRWITFECWSGQWMVSKSGIDDYHPINVDRLNGAPVDFTQERGGE
;
A
#
# COMPACT_ATOMS: atom_id res chain seq x y z
N MET A 1 -38.92 2.78 -0.56
CA MET A 1 -37.96 1.69 -0.89
C MET A 1 -37.45 1.90 -2.31
N ARG A 2 -36.13 2.09 -2.50
CA ARG A 2 -35.44 1.83 -3.76
C ARG A 2 -34.10 1.16 -3.44
N LEU A 3 -34.01 -0.12 -3.80
CA LEU A 3 -32.78 -0.88 -3.87
C LEU A 3 -32.07 -0.50 -5.17
N SER A 4 -30.82 -0.04 -5.10
CA SER A 4 -29.77 -0.36 -6.08
C SER A 4 -28.47 0.30 -5.64
N GLY A 5 -27.87 -0.25 -4.59
CA GLY A 5 -26.43 -0.11 -4.41
C GLY A 5 -25.77 -0.73 -5.64
N VAL A 6 -25.18 0.08 -6.50
CA VAL A 6 -24.34 -0.41 -7.58
C VAL A 6 -23.10 -0.99 -6.90
N PHE A 7 -23.14 -2.28 -6.59
CA PHE A 7 -21.95 -3.03 -6.20
C PHE A 7 -21.12 -3.19 -7.48
N THR A 8 -20.32 -2.17 -7.81
CA THR A 8 -19.48 -2.18 -9.01
C THR A 8 -18.46 -3.30 -8.87
N MET A 9 -18.71 -4.44 -9.53
CA MET A 9 -17.67 -5.44 -9.74
C MET A 9 -16.56 -4.83 -10.59
N LEU A 10 -15.32 -4.94 -10.15
CA LEU A 10 -14.17 -4.50 -10.93
C LEU A 10 -14.10 -5.29 -12.24
N THR A 11 -13.77 -4.61 -13.34
CA THR A 11 -13.45 -5.28 -14.61
C THR A 11 -12.14 -6.06 -14.47
N GLU A 12 -11.89 -7.02 -15.37
CA GLU A 12 -10.62 -7.77 -15.36
C GLU A 12 -9.43 -6.84 -15.59
N GLU A 13 -9.54 -5.87 -16.50
CA GLU A 13 -8.51 -4.85 -16.73
C GLU A 13 -8.20 -4.05 -15.45
N GLN A 14 -9.23 -3.63 -14.69
CA GLN A 14 -9.03 -2.95 -13.41
C GLN A 14 -8.35 -3.83 -12.36
N LYS A 15 -8.67 -5.14 -12.34
CA LYS A 15 -8.02 -6.10 -11.44
C LYS A 15 -6.56 -6.32 -11.84
N GLU A 16 -6.28 -6.44 -13.13
CA GLU A 16 -4.92 -6.61 -13.67
C GLU A 16 -4.05 -5.39 -13.39
N GLU A 17 -4.56 -4.19 -13.67
CA GLU A 17 -3.83 -2.95 -13.37
C GLU A 17 -3.57 -2.83 -11.86
N ARG A 18 -4.57 -3.14 -11.02
CA ARG A 18 -4.36 -3.16 -9.57
C ARG A 18 -3.29 -4.16 -9.13
N ARG A 19 -3.22 -5.35 -9.76
CA ARG A 19 -2.15 -6.33 -9.51
C ARG A 19 -0.79 -5.79 -9.94
N ARG A 20 -0.70 -5.12 -11.10
CA ARG A 20 0.52 -4.47 -11.59
C ARG A 20 1.00 -3.40 -10.61
N LEU A 21 0.12 -2.48 -10.21
CA LEU A 21 0.45 -1.42 -9.25
C LEU A 21 0.84 -1.98 -7.88
N ALA A 22 0.19 -3.06 -7.43
CA ALA A 22 0.55 -3.74 -6.20
C ALA A 22 1.97 -4.31 -6.28
N ARG A 23 2.32 -4.96 -7.39
CA ARG A 23 3.66 -5.49 -7.62
C ARG A 23 4.71 -4.38 -7.65
N LEU A 24 4.48 -3.31 -8.42
CA LEU A 24 5.37 -2.14 -8.48
C LEU A 24 5.58 -1.52 -7.10
N ALA A 25 4.51 -1.34 -6.33
CA ALA A 25 4.58 -0.79 -4.99
C ALA A 25 5.42 -1.65 -4.05
N ALA A 26 5.27 -2.98 -4.12
CA ALA A 26 6.08 -3.89 -3.32
C ALA A 26 7.57 -3.80 -3.68
N GLU A 27 7.90 -3.86 -4.97
CA GLU A 27 9.30 -3.78 -5.45
C GLU A 27 9.96 -2.45 -5.08
N ASN A 28 9.25 -1.32 -5.28
CA ASN A 28 9.77 0.00 -4.97
C ASN A 28 9.94 0.21 -3.46
N ALA A 29 8.95 -0.19 -2.66
CA ALA A 29 9.03 -0.05 -1.21
C ALA A 29 10.13 -0.94 -0.62
N GLN A 30 10.33 -2.16 -1.10
CA GLN A 30 11.42 -3.04 -0.64
C GLN A 30 12.82 -2.44 -0.84
N ARG A 31 13.00 -1.59 -1.84
CA ARG A 31 14.27 -0.88 -2.11
C ARG A 31 14.47 0.35 -1.24
N VAL A 32 13.39 0.96 -0.76
CA VAL A 32 13.43 2.25 -0.06
C VAL A 32 13.33 2.08 1.45
N LEU A 33 12.41 1.23 1.91
CA LEU A 33 12.05 1.12 3.31
C LEU A 33 13.14 0.45 4.13
N LYS A 34 13.37 1.02 5.31
CA LYS A 34 14.34 0.55 6.30
C LYS A 34 13.65 0.36 7.63
N HIS A 35 14.14 -0.60 8.41
CA HIS A 35 13.67 -0.83 9.77
C HIS A 35 13.64 0.49 10.57
N GLY A 36 12.51 0.77 11.22
CA GLY A 36 12.28 2.00 11.97
C GLY A 36 11.55 3.11 11.20
N ASP A 37 11.41 3.00 9.87
CA ASP A 37 10.69 3.99 9.07
C ASP A 37 9.22 4.14 9.52
N ARG A 38 8.73 5.38 9.54
CA ARG A 38 7.34 5.68 9.89
C ARG A 38 6.50 5.80 8.63
N LEU A 39 5.47 4.96 8.51
CA LEU A 39 4.58 4.92 7.36
C LEU A 39 3.19 5.38 7.75
N ARG A 40 2.55 6.19 6.91
CA ARG A 40 1.10 6.38 6.96
C ARG A 40 0.46 5.44 5.96
N VAL A 41 -0.36 4.53 6.46
CA VAL A 41 -1.08 3.53 5.65
C VAL A 41 -2.57 3.73 5.75
N THR A 42 -3.27 3.49 4.65
CA THR A 42 -4.74 3.41 4.63
C THR A 42 -5.15 1.94 4.78
N LYS A 43 -6.06 1.64 5.70
CA LYS A 43 -6.63 0.29 5.88
C LYS A 43 -8.16 0.35 5.85
N CYS A 44 -8.77 -0.70 5.30
CA CYS A 44 -10.22 -0.88 5.27
C CYS A 44 -10.84 -0.63 6.65
N PRO A 45 -11.89 0.20 6.77
CA PRO A 45 -12.74 0.78 5.70
C PRO A 45 -12.31 2.16 5.16
N GLY A 46 -11.01 2.50 5.18
CA GLY A 46 -10.48 3.79 4.69
C GLY A 46 -9.77 4.62 5.77
N THR A 47 -9.64 4.08 6.97
CA THR A 47 -8.93 4.72 8.08
C THR A 47 -7.43 4.82 7.80
N LYS A 48 -6.83 5.97 8.13
CA LYS A 48 -5.38 6.17 8.07
C LYS A 48 -4.75 5.92 9.43
N ARG A 49 -3.58 5.30 9.44
CA ARG A 49 -2.83 5.00 10.67
C ARG A 49 -1.33 5.11 10.42
N TRP A 50 -0.62 5.53 11.46
CA TRP A 50 0.84 5.52 11.44
C TRP A 50 1.35 4.19 11.99
N ILE A 51 2.27 3.57 11.28
CA ILE A 51 2.99 2.38 11.72
C ILE A 51 4.49 2.63 11.67
N THR A 52 5.24 1.89 12.48
CA THR A 52 6.68 1.78 12.33
C THR A 52 6.98 0.49 11.60
N PHE A 53 7.67 0.59 10.47
CA PHE A 53 8.09 -0.54 9.66
C PHE A 53 9.16 -1.35 10.40
N GLU A 54 8.94 -2.66 10.51
CA GLU A 54 9.83 -3.60 11.19
C GLU A 54 10.64 -4.41 10.18
N CYS A 55 9.93 -5.16 9.32
CA CYS A 55 10.51 -6.06 8.33
C CYS A 55 9.48 -6.44 7.25
N TRP A 56 9.91 -7.28 6.30
CA TRP A 56 9.08 -7.80 5.21
C TRP A 56 8.63 -9.24 5.47
N SER A 57 7.39 -9.54 5.07
CA SER A 57 6.80 -10.87 5.03
C SER A 57 6.27 -11.13 3.61
N GLY A 58 7.16 -11.64 2.73
CA GLY A 58 6.88 -11.66 1.30
C GLY A 58 6.69 -10.25 0.72
N GLN A 59 5.48 -9.95 0.24
CA GLN A 59 5.10 -8.62 -0.27
C GLN A 59 4.43 -7.73 0.79
N TRP A 60 4.19 -8.27 1.99
CA TRP A 60 3.54 -7.57 3.09
C TRP A 60 4.55 -6.91 4.01
N MET A 61 4.17 -5.78 4.57
CA MET A 61 4.96 -5.06 5.57
C MET A 61 4.50 -5.46 6.97
N VAL A 62 5.47 -5.84 7.80
CA VAL A 62 5.24 -6.07 9.22
C VAL A 62 5.52 -4.79 9.98
N SER A 63 4.59 -4.39 10.84
CA SER A 63 4.78 -3.27 11.76
C SER A 63 5.50 -3.70 13.04
N LYS A 64 6.08 -2.75 13.77
CA LYS A 64 6.73 -2.99 15.07
C LYS A 64 5.85 -3.70 16.10
N SER A 65 4.52 -3.54 16.01
CA SER A 65 3.57 -4.26 16.87
C SER A 65 3.25 -5.68 16.40
N GLY A 66 3.99 -6.20 15.40
CA GLY A 66 3.82 -7.55 14.84
C GLY A 66 2.66 -7.70 13.85
N ILE A 67 1.98 -6.61 13.45
CA ILE A 67 0.86 -6.69 12.50
C ILE A 67 1.43 -6.80 11.07
N ASP A 68 1.11 -7.91 10.39
CA ASP A 68 1.48 -8.27 9.02
C ASP A 68 0.26 -8.21 8.08
N ASP A 69 -0.35 -7.03 7.95
CA ASP A 69 -1.56 -6.81 7.15
C ASP A 69 -1.52 -5.43 6.47
N TYR A 70 -0.33 -5.05 6.02
CA TYR A 70 -0.08 -3.77 5.37
C TYR A 70 0.59 -3.98 4.03
N HIS A 71 -0.09 -3.59 2.97
CA HIS A 71 0.45 -3.62 1.62
C HIS A 71 1.01 -2.23 1.22
N PRO A 72 2.20 -2.13 0.60
CA PRO A 72 2.84 -0.86 0.24
C PRO A 72 2.01 0.05 -0.66
N ILE A 73 1.14 -0.53 -1.49
CA ILE A 73 0.18 0.21 -2.34
C ILE A 73 -0.71 1.18 -1.54
N ASN A 74 -0.90 0.94 -0.25
CA ASN A 74 -1.74 1.76 0.62
C ASN A 74 -0.95 2.80 1.44
N VAL A 75 0.37 2.91 1.23
CA VAL A 75 1.22 3.92 1.87
C VAL A 75 1.11 5.22 1.10
N ASP A 76 0.85 6.32 1.80
CA ASP A 76 0.84 7.66 1.20
C ASP A 76 1.84 8.63 1.85
N ARG A 77 2.52 8.22 2.93
CA ARG A 77 3.65 8.95 3.53
C ARG A 77 4.73 8.04 4.08
N LEU A 78 5.98 8.48 3.94
CA LEU A 78 7.19 7.91 4.53
C LEU A 78 7.91 9.01 5.34
N ASN A 79 8.11 8.78 6.64
CA ASN A 79 8.78 9.71 7.56
C ASN A 79 8.23 11.15 7.49
N GLY A 80 6.92 11.28 7.28
CA GLY A 80 6.23 12.57 7.16
C GLY A 80 6.14 13.11 5.74
N ALA A 81 7.02 12.70 4.83
CA ALA A 81 7.01 13.11 3.43
C ALA A 81 5.97 12.33 2.60
N PRO A 82 5.29 12.96 1.62
CA PRO A 82 4.44 12.23 0.68
C PRO A 82 5.27 11.26 -0.16
N VAL A 83 4.71 10.09 -0.45
CA VAL A 83 5.34 9.08 -1.31
C VAL A 83 4.27 8.37 -2.12
N ASP A 84 4.63 7.92 -3.31
CA ASP A 84 3.82 7.04 -4.16
C ASP A 84 4.71 5.90 -4.67
N PHE A 85 4.51 4.71 -4.13
CA PHE A 85 5.27 3.54 -4.54
C PHE A 85 4.76 2.90 -5.83
N THR A 86 3.61 3.33 -6.35
CA THR A 86 3.01 2.73 -7.57
C THR A 86 3.60 3.26 -8.87
N GLN A 87 4.41 4.31 -8.81
CA GLN A 87 5.04 4.90 -9.98
C GLN A 87 6.19 4.04 -10.50
N GLU A 88 6.23 3.86 -11.81
CA GLU A 88 7.47 3.48 -12.48
C GLU A 88 8.44 4.65 -12.30
N ARG A 89 9.70 4.39 -11.91
CA ARG A 89 10.69 5.47 -11.82
C ARG A 89 10.76 6.16 -13.19
N GLY A 90 10.29 7.40 -13.28
CA GLY A 90 10.88 8.34 -14.21
C GLY A 90 12.36 8.41 -13.84
N GLY A 91 13.24 8.05 -14.77
CA GLY A 91 14.66 8.29 -14.58
C GLY A 91 14.86 9.80 -14.52
N GLU A 92 15.23 10.31 -13.35
CA GLU A 92 16.02 11.54 -13.10
C GLU A 92 16.18 11.77 -11.59
#